data_AF-A0A4Y5STR7-F1
#
_entry.id   AF-A0A4Y5STR7-F1
#
_cell.length_a   1.000
_cell.length_b   1.000
_cell.length_c   1.000
_cell.angle_alpha   90.00
_cell.angle_beta   90.00
_cell.angle_gamma   90.00
#
_symmetry.space_group_name_H-M   'P 1'
#
loop_
_entity.id
_entity.type
_entity.pdbx_description
1 polymer ?
#
loop_
_entity_poly.entity_id
_entity_poly.type
_entity_poly.pdbx_seq_one_letter_code
_entity_poly.pdbx_strand_id
1 'polypeptide(L)'
;MGNMMIRNLPDEVHNHLREQASSNRRSIEAEARAILVSSYVAKHSGGFGQQLRSRFQDMGVIGEELSQPRDKTVGEAAEFS
;
A
#
# COMPACT_ATOMS: atom_id res chain seq x y z
N MET A 1 -21.30 2.73 6.99
CA MET A 1 -20.09 2.94 7.83
C MET A 1 -20.37 2.36 9.21
N GLY A 2 -19.35 1.78 9.86
CA GLY A 2 -19.47 1.21 11.21
C GLY A 2 -18.60 1.98 12.22
N ASN A 3 -19.02 1.98 13.48
CA ASN A 3 -18.24 2.47 14.61
C ASN A 3 -17.76 1.26 15.44
N MET A 4 -16.54 1.35 16.00
CA MET A 4 -15.96 0.31 16.85
C MET A 4 -15.34 0.97 18.08
N MET A 5 -15.56 0.37 19.25
CA MET A 5 -14.91 0.75 20.49
C MET A 5 -13.97 -0.38 20.93
N ILE A 6 -12.68 -0.08 21.06
CA ILE A 6 -11.68 -1.01 21.58
C ILE A 6 -11.48 -0.67 23.07
N ARG A 7 -11.76 -1.61 23.96
CA ARG A 7 -11.62 -1.45 25.41
C ARG A 7 -10.41 -2.22 25.90
N ASN A 8 -9.84 -1.78 27.02
CA ASN A 8 -8.69 -2.42 27.68
C ASN A 8 -7.48 -2.62 26.74
N LEU A 9 -7.20 -1.62 25.88
CA LEU A 9 -6.00 -1.63 25.04
C LEU A 9 -4.78 -1.36 25.95
N PRO A 10 -3.74 -2.20 25.92
CA PRO A 10 -2.53 -1.95 26.71
C PRO A 10 -1.94 -0.58 26.38
N ASP A 11 -1.48 0.14 27.40
CA ASP A 11 -0.99 1.52 27.26
C ASP A 11 0.18 1.61 26.28
N GLU A 12 1.07 0.62 26.28
CA GLU A 12 2.20 0.52 25.33
C GLU A 12 1.73 0.50 23.88
N VAL A 13 0.65 -0.24 23.58
CA VAL A 13 0.09 -0.33 22.22
C VAL A 13 -0.58 0.98 21.84
N HIS A 14 -1.30 1.60 22.77
CA HIS A 14 -1.93 2.89 22.56
C HIS A 14 -0.90 4.00 22.29
N ASN A 15 0.21 4.01 23.03
CA ASN A 15 1.29 4.98 22.89
C ASN A 15 2.02 4.80 21.55
N HIS A 16 2.38 3.58 21.20
CA HIS A 16 2.99 3.29 19.90
C HIS A 16 2.06 3.71 18.74
N LEU A 17 0.75 3.42 18.84
CA LEU A 17 -0.23 3.83 17.83
C LEU A 17 -0.29 5.36 17.67
N ARG A 18 -0.20 6.11 18.77
CA ARG A 18 -0.15 7.58 18.76
C ARG A 18 1.10 8.13 18.10
N GLU A 19 2.26 7.55 18.39
CA GLU A 19 3.54 7.92 17.78
C GLU A 19 3.52 7.66 16.27
N GLN A 20 3.04 6.48 15.87
CA GLN A 20 2.89 6.11 14.47
C GLN A 20 1.94 7.05 13.72
N ALA A 21 0.79 7.40 14.33
CA ALA A 21 -0.16 8.36 13.76
C ALA A 21 0.47 9.75 13.53
N SER A 22 1.26 10.22 14.50
CA SER A 22 2.00 11.49 14.41
C SER A 22 3.03 11.46 13.28
N SER A 23 3.79 10.37 13.17
CA SER A 23 4.77 10.14 12.09
C SER A 23 4.10 10.18 10.70
N ASN A 24 2.92 9.55 10.60
CA ASN A 24 2.12 9.50 9.38
C ASN A 24 1.25 10.76 9.15
N ARG A 25 1.37 11.79 10.01
CA ARG A 25 0.61 13.05 9.93
C ARG A 25 -0.91 12.84 9.84
N ARG A 26 -1.44 11.93 10.65
CA ARG A 26 -2.88 11.63 10.72
C ARG A 26 -3.38 11.44 12.15
N SER A 27 -4.70 11.45 12.33
CA SER A 27 -5.31 11.15 13.63
C SER A 27 -5.10 9.68 14.04
N ILE A 28 -5.17 9.40 15.34
CA ILE A 28 -5.09 8.02 15.87
C ILE A 28 -6.18 7.13 15.25
N GLU A 29 -7.40 7.67 15.09
CA GLU A 29 -8.50 6.94 14.44
C GLU A 29 -8.18 6.61 12.98
N ALA A 30 -7.62 7.56 12.23
CA ALA A 30 -7.22 7.35 10.84
C ALA A 30 -6.09 6.32 10.72
N GLU A 31 -5.14 6.31 11.67
CA GLU A 31 -4.10 5.30 11.77
C GLU A 31 -4.68 3.91 12.04
N ALA A 32 -5.53 3.79 13.07
CA ALA A 32 -6.18 2.52 13.41
C ALA A 32 -7.00 1.97 12.22
N ARG A 33 -7.77 2.82 11.55
CA ARG A 33 -8.53 2.47 10.35
C ARG A 33 -7.61 1.95 9.24
N ALA A 34 -6.49 2.61 8.99
CA ALA A 34 -5.57 2.20 7.94
C ALA A 34 -4.89 0.85 8.25
N ILE A 35 -4.51 0.60 9.51
CA ILE A 35 -3.94 -0.69 9.93
C ILE A 35 -4.97 -1.83 9.75
N LEU A 36 -6.24 -1.58 10.11
CA LEU A 36 -7.30 -2.57 9.91
C LEU A 36 -7.55 -2.85 8.44
N VAL A 37 -7.61 -1.81 7.60
CA VAL A 37 -7.78 -1.96 6.15
C VAL A 37 -6.60 -2.69 5.52
N SER A 38 -5.36 -2.31 5.85
CA SER A 38 -4.18 -2.96 5.31
C SER A 38 -4.11 -4.44 5.72
N SER A 39 -4.46 -4.76 6.96
CA SER A 39 -4.54 -6.14 7.45
C SER A 39 -5.62 -6.95 6.73
N TYR A 40 -6.78 -6.34 6.46
CA TYR A 40 -7.85 -6.98 5.69
C TYR A 40 -7.40 -7.26 4.24
N VAL A 41 -6.85 -6.25 3.56
CA VAL A 41 -6.34 -6.33 2.18
C VAL A 41 -5.26 -7.40 2.07
N ALA A 42 -4.29 -7.41 2.98
CA ALA A 42 -3.21 -8.39 3.00
C ALA A 42 -3.73 -9.83 3.11
N LYS A 43 -4.83 -10.04 3.85
CA LYS A 43 -5.44 -11.37 4.03
C LYS A 43 -6.37 -11.78 2.90
N HIS A 44 -7.09 -10.85 2.27
CA HIS A 44 -8.24 -11.20 1.41
C HIS A 44 -8.06 -10.87 -0.07
N SER A 45 -7.32 -9.83 -0.41
CA SER A 45 -7.16 -9.40 -1.81
C SER A 45 -5.92 -9.96 -2.49
N GLY A 46 -5.18 -10.85 -1.80
CA GLY A 46 -3.89 -11.33 -2.28
C GLY A 46 -2.81 -10.26 -2.20
N GLY A 47 -1.55 -10.68 -2.35
CA GLY A 47 -0.44 -9.75 -2.48
C GLY A 47 -0.55 -8.90 -3.75
N PHE A 48 0.25 -7.83 -3.85
CA PHE A 48 0.29 -6.94 -5.02
C PHE A 48 0.37 -7.69 -6.37
N GLY A 49 1.19 -8.74 -6.45
CA GLY A 49 1.32 -9.56 -7.66
C GLY A 49 0.03 -10.31 -8.05
N GLN A 50 -0.78 -10.74 -7.09
CA GLN A 50 -2.05 -11.41 -7.35
C GLN A 50 -3.10 -10.40 -7.86
N GLN A 51 -3.08 -9.17 -7.33
CA GLN A 51 -3.92 -8.09 -7.84
C GLN A 51 -3.54 -7.68 -9.27
N LEU A 52 -2.24 -7.57 -9.56
CA LEU A 52 -1.76 -7.33 -10.92
C LEU A 52 -2.25 -8.42 -11.88
N ARG A 53 -2.04 -9.69 -11.51
CA ARG A 53 -2.48 -10.83 -12.32
C ARG A 53 -3.99 -10.79 -12.54
N SER A 54 -4.79 -10.58 -11.50
CA SER A 54 -6.25 -10.51 -11.63
C SER A 54 -6.72 -9.38 -12.54
N ARG A 55 -6.02 -8.24 -12.56
CA ARG A 55 -6.39 -7.09 -13.40
C ARG A 55 -6.09 -7.31 -14.87
N PHE A 56 -4.98 -7.98 -15.17
CA PHE A 56 -4.43 -8.06 -16.54
C PHE A 56 -4.62 -9.42 -17.21
N GLN A 57 -5.07 -10.46 -16.48
CA GLN A 57 -5.23 -11.81 -17.02
C GLN A 57 -6.17 -11.86 -18.23
N ASP A 58 -7.29 -11.14 -18.20
CA ASP A 58 -8.28 -11.15 -19.27
C ASP A 58 -7.89 -10.23 -20.45
N MET A 59 -6.85 -9.41 -20.27
CA MET A 59 -6.32 -8.52 -21.31
C MET A 59 -5.24 -9.20 -22.16
N GLY A 60 -4.81 -10.41 -21.80
CA GLY A 60 -3.79 -11.16 -22.54
C GLY A 60 -2.38 -10.57 -22.47
N VAL A 61 -2.11 -9.65 -21.53
CA VAL A 61 -0.82 -8.98 -21.34
C VAL A 61 0.02 -9.59 -20.22
N ILE A 62 -0.11 -10.91 -20.02
CA ILE A 62 0.62 -11.65 -18.99
C ILE A 62 1.66 -12.53 -19.67
N GLY A 63 2.87 -11.98 -19.83
CA GLY A 63 3.95 -12.66 -20.53
C GLY A 63 4.89 -11.66 -21.19
N GLU A 64 5.33 -12.00 -22.40
CA GLU A 64 6.33 -11.24 -23.16
C GLU A 64 5.71 -10.08 -23.95
N GLU A 65 4.40 -9.81 -23.82
CA GLU A 65 3.71 -8.75 -24.56
C GLU A 65 4.20 -7.35 -24.15
N LEU A 66 4.77 -7.23 -22.95
CA LEU A 66 5.42 -6.02 -22.44
C LEU A 66 6.95 -6.10 -22.52
N SER A 67 7.51 -7.15 -23.13
CA SER A 67 8.95 -7.30 -23.30
C SER A 67 9.47 -6.34 -24.36
N GLN A 68 9.72 -5.10 -23.93
CA GLN A 68 10.45 -4.13 -24.71
C GLN A 68 11.91 -4.10 -24.26
N PRO A 69 12.87 -4.17 -25.20
CA PRO A 69 14.27 -4.05 -24.86
C PRO A 69 14.50 -2.66 -24.27
N ARG A 70 15.05 -2.63 -23.04
CA ARG A 70 15.47 -1.38 -22.43
C ARG A 70 16.61 -0.78 -23.26
N ASP A 71 16.42 0.45 -23.73
CA ASP A 71 17.51 1.24 -24.28
C ASP A 71 18.54 1.52 -23.17
N LYS A 72 19.80 1.22 -23.46
CA LYS A 72 20.95 1.38 -22.56
C LYS A 72 21.86 2.52 -22.98
N THR A 73 21.46 3.31 -23.98
CA THR A 73 22.13 4.58 -24.28
C THR A 73 22.14 5.46 -23.03
N VAL A 74 23.27 6.14 -22.80
CA VAL A 74 23.38 7.06 -21.67
C VAL A 74 22.47 8.25 -21.96
N GLY A 75 21.50 8.49 -21.08
CA GLY A 75 20.59 9.62 -21.21
C GLY A 75 21.34 10.94 -21.05
N GLU A 76 20.99 11.93 -21.87
CA GLU A 76 21.44 13.30 -21.70
C GLU A 76 20.80 13.91 -20.45
N ALA A 77 21.54 14.78 -19.74
CA ALA A 77 21.00 15.45 -18.56
C ALA A 77 19.88 16.40 -18.98
N ALA A 78 18.74 16.33 -18.30
CA ALA A 78 17.67 17.28 -18.53
C ALA A 78 18.09 18.66 -17.98
N GLU A 79 18.15 19.67 -18.85
CA GLU A 79 18.29 21.06 -18.45
C GLU A 79 16.91 21.58 -18.02
N PHE A 80 16.83 21.99 -16.76
CA PHE A 80 15.64 22.65 -16.22
C PHE A 80 16.00 24.11 -15.91
N SER A 81 16.01 24.94 -16.96
CA SER A 81 16.18 26.40 -16.85
C SER A 81 14.89 27.10 -16.48
#